data_AF-A0A3S0XHN8-F1
#
_entry.id   AF-A0A3S0XHN8-F1
#
_cell.length_a   1.000
_cell.length_b   1.000
_cell.length_c   1.000
_cell.angle_alpha   90.00
_cell.angle_beta   90.00
_cell.angle_gamma   90.00
#
_symmetry.space_group_name_H-M   'P 1'
#
loop_
_entity.id
_entity.type
_entity.pdbx_description
1 polymer ?
#
loop_
_entity_poly.entity_id
_entity_poly.type
_entity_poly.pdbx_seq_one_letter_code
_entity_poly.pdbx_strand_id
1 'polypeptide(L)'
;LAIDAASTEFFKNGKYELAGEGKSLSPEQMVSYWSDLVGRYPIASIEDGMSEDDWEGWKALTDAIGRKVQLVGDDLFVTNPLRLADGIKKGVANSILVKVNQIGTLSETLEAVDMAHKAGYTAVLSHRSGETEDSTIADLAVATNCGQIKTGSL
;
A
#
# COMPACT_ATOMS: atom_id res chain seq x y z
N LEU A 1 -4.15 -14.00 -4.09
CA LEU A 1 -3.81 -13.64 -2.69
C LEU A 1 -3.45 -12.17 -2.64
N ALA A 2 -3.78 -11.49 -1.55
CA ALA A 2 -3.31 -10.14 -1.24
C ALA A 2 -2.63 -10.18 0.14
N ILE A 3 -1.54 -9.45 0.30
CA ILE A 3 -0.74 -9.43 1.54
C ILE A 3 -0.55 -7.98 1.95
N ASP A 4 -0.84 -7.68 3.21
CA ASP A 4 -0.40 -6.45 3.89
C ASP A 4 0.77 -6.84 4.79
N ALA A 5 1.96 -6.35 4.43
CA ALA A 5 3.18 -6.69 5.13
C ALA A 5 3.44 -5.75 6.32
N ALA A 6 2.92 -4.51 6.26
CA ALA A 6 3.26 -3.45 7.20
C ALA A 6 4.77 -3.37 7.50
N SER A 7 5.60 -3.35 6.43
CA SER A 7 7.06 -3.56 6.56
C SER A 7 7.79 -2.54 7.44
N THR A 8 7.21 -1.35 7.65
CA THR A 8 7.70 -0.35 8.61
C THR A 8 7.88 -0.95 10.01
N GLU A 9 6.97 -1.82 10.46
CA GLU A 9 6.95 -2.40 11.81
C GLU A 9 8.17 -3.29 12.11
N PHE A 10 8.79 -3.84 11.07
CA PHE A 10 9.98 -4.68 11.18
C PHE A 10 11.20 -4.10 10.46
N PHE A 11 11.15 -2.85 10.00
CA PHE A 11 12.32 -2.15 9.47
C PHE A 11 13.11 -1.50 10.60
N LYS A 12 14.31 -2.02 10.89
CA LYS A 12 15.17 -1.59 11.99
C LYS A 12 16.60 -1.41 11.51
N ASN A 13 17.21 -0.28 11.85
CA ASN A 13 18.63 0.02 11.55
C ASN A 13 18.99 -0.19 10.06
N GLY A 14 18.10 0.18 9.13
CA GLY A 14 18.31 0.07 7.69
C GLY A 14 18.09 -1.34 7.11
N LYS A 15 17.49 -2.26 7.88
CA LYS A 15 17.22 -3.64 7.46
C LYS A 15 15.81 -4.09 7.84
N TYR A 16 15.29 -5.04 7.09
CA TYR A 16 14.02 -5.72 7.34
C TYR A 16 14.25 -6.99 8.19
N GLU A 17 13.75 -6.99 9.41
CA GLU A 17 13.96 -8.04 10.42
C GLU A 17 12.79 -9.04 10.45
N LEU A 18 12.87 -10.10 9.65
CA LEU A 18 11.84 -11.16 9.60
C LEU A 18 12.07 -12.17 10.72
N ALA A 19 11.62 -11.82 11.93
CA ALA A 19 11.82 -12.63 13.14
C ALA A 19 11.28 -14.07 13.00
N GLY A 20 10.15 -14.26 12.33
CA GLY A 20 9.56 -15.59 12.08
C GLY A 20 10.40 -16.50 11.18
N GLU A 21 11.32 -15.94 10.40
CA GLU A 21 12.25 -16.67 9.53
C GLU A 21 13.71 -16.60 10.01
N GLY A 22 14.00 -15.83 11.06
CA GLY A 22 15.36 -15.56 11.51
C GLY A 22 16.24 -14.85 10.47
N LYS A 23 15.65 -13.98 9.63
CA LYS A 23 16.36 -13.26 8.55
C LYS A 23 16.44 -11.76 8.82
N SER A 24 17.56 -11.17 8.45
CA SER A 24 17.79 -9.71 8.43
C SER A 24 18.17 -9.34 7.00
N LEU A 25 17.28 -8.64 6.28
CA LEU A 25 17.41 -8.37 4.86
C LEU A 25 17.72 -6.88 4.61
N SER A 26 18.63 -6.58 3.69
CA SER A 26 18.74 -5.22 3.12
C SER A 26 17.49 -4.90 2.27
N PRO A 27 17.26 -3.62 1.91
CA PRO A 27 16.20 -3.27 0.97
C PRO A 27 16.21 -4.06 -0.34
N GLU A 28 17.38 -4.27 -0.93
CA GLU A 28 17.52 -5.04 -2.18
C GLU A 28 17.16 -6.52 -1.98
N GLN A 29 17.50 -7.07 -0.82
CA GLN A 29 17.14 -8.44 -0.45
C GLN A 29 15.64 -8.57 -0.17
N MET A 30 14.99 -7.54 0.39
CA MET A 30 13.54 -7.50 0.59
C MET A 30 12.79 -7.47 -0.75
N VAL A 31 13.27 -6.68 -1.72
CA VAL A 31 12.73 -6.70 -3.10
C VAL A 31 12.86 -8.09 -3.73
N SER A 32 14.01 -8.75 -3.54
CA SER A 32 14.26 -10.09 -4.04
C SER A 32 13.34 -11.13 -3.37
N TYR A 33 13.09 -10.97 -2.07
CA TYR A 33 12.17 -11.80 -1.29
C TYR A 33 10.74 -11.72 -1.83
N TRP A 34 10.22 -10.51 -2.05
CA TRP A 34 8.89 -10.33 -2.66
C TRP A 34 8.81 -10.89 -4.08
N SER A 35 9.84 -10.66 -4.89
CA SER A 35 9.90 -11.15 -6.26
C SER A 35 9.85 -12.68 -6.32
N ASP A 36 10.55 -13.37 -5.42
CA ASP A 36 10.50 -14.83 -5.28
C ASP A 36 9.11 -15.33 -4.85
N LEU A 37 8.50 -14.71 -3.83
CA LEU A 37 7.16 -15.09 -3.39
C LEU A 37 6.11 -14.94 -4.50
N VAL A 38 6.15 -13.84 -5.24
CA VAL A 38 5.28 -13.61 -6.40
C VAL A 38 5.52 -14.64 -7.52
N GLY A 39 6.77 -15.11 -7.69
CA GLY A 39 7.09 -16.18 -8.63
C GLY A 39 6.55 -17.55 -8.22
N ARG A 40 6.36 -17.79 -6.91
CA ARG A 40 5.93 -19.08 -6.36
C ARG A 40 4.43 -19.18 -6.08
N TYR A 41 3.78 -18.06 -5.79
CA TYR A 41 2.39 -18.01 -5.37
C TYR A 41 1.59 -17.00 -6.20
N PRO A 42 0.27 -17.20 -6.38
CA PRO A 42 -0.60 -16.27 -7.08
C PRO A 42 -0.93 -15.04 -6.20
N ILE A 43 0.10 -14.30 -5.81
CA ILE A 43 -0.01 -13.02 -5.09
C ILE A 43 -0.30 -11.94 -6.14
N ALA A 44 -1.49 -11.36 -6.06
CA ALA A 44 -1.96 -10.33 -6.97
C ALA A 44 -1.77 -8.92 -6.41
N SER A 45 -1.62 -8.79 -5.08
CA SER A 45 -1.46 -7.51 -4.40
C SER A 45 -0.53 -7.63 -3.21
N ILE A 46 0.35 -6.65 -3.03
CA ILE A 46 1.21 -6.46 -1.86
C ILE A 46 1.02 -5.02 -1.39
N GLU A 47 0.65 -4.86 -0.13
CA GLU A 47 0.54 -3.59 0.58
C GLU A 47 1.72 -3.44 1.54
N ASP A 48 2.27 -2.23 1.59
CA ASP A 48 3.41 -1.85 2.43
C ASP A 48 4.57 -2.85 2.44
N GLY A 49 4.95 -3.28 1.23
CA GLY A 49 6.04 -4.23 1.02
C GLY A 49 7.41 -3.69 1.45
N MET A 50 7.58 -2.37 1.49
CA MET A 50 8.78 -1.68 1.96
C MET A 50 8.38 -0.67 3.06
N SER A 51 9.34 -0.24 3.88
CA SER A 51 9.12 0.76 4.93
C SER A 51 8.62 2.09 4.36
N GLU A 52 7.81 2.83 5.13
CA GLU A 52 7.15 4.08 4.72
C GLU A 52 8.11 5.16 4.18
N ASP A 53 9.35 5.16 4.67
CA ASP A 53 10.39 6.11 4.28
C ASP A 53 11.49 5.50 3.37
N ASP A 54 11.39 4.22 3.03
CA ASP A 54 12.31 3.55 2.09
C ASP A 54 11.88 3.76 0.62
N TRP A 55 11.92 5.02 0.18
CA TRP A 55 11.48 5.43 -1.17
C TRP A 55 12.28 4.77 -2.29
N GLU A 56 13.58 4.55 -2.08
CA GLU A 56 14.45 3.87 -3.04
C GLU A 56 14.09 2.38 -3.12
N GLY A 57 13.88 1.72 -1.99
CA GLY A 57 13.40 0.34 -1.93
C GLY A 57 12.03 0.17 -2.60
N TRP A 58 11.11 1.10 -2.34
CA TRP A 58 9.80 1.14 -3.00
C TRP A 58 9.91 1.30 -4.52
N LYS A 59 10.79 2.18 -5.01
CA LYS A 59 11.03 2.35 -6.44
C LYS A 59 11.60 1.08 -7.05
N ALA A 60 12.58 0.47 -6.39
CA ALA A 60 13.16 -0.81 -6.83
C ALA A 60 12.13 -1.94 -6.87
N LEU A 61 11.25 -2.03 -5.86
CA LEU A 61 10.15 -2.99 -5.84
C LEU A 61 9.17 -2.77 -7.00
N THR A 62 8.83 -1.49 -7.25
CA THR A 62 7.92 -1.10 -8.33
C THR A 62 8.49 -1.46 -9.69
N ASP A 63 9.78 -1.21 -9.92
CA ASP A 63 10.47 -1.60 -11.16
C ASP A 63 10.55 -3.11 -11.34
N ALA A 64 10.78 -3.85 -10.25
CA ALA A 64 10.95 -5.30 -10.30
C ALA A 64 9.63 -6.04 -10.60
N ILE A 65 8.54 -5.68 -9.91
CA ILE A 65 7.29 -6.47 -9.94
C ILE A 65 6.00 -5.66 -10.17
N GLY A 66 6.05 -4.33 -10.21
CA GLY A 66 4.86 -3.47 -10.32
C GLY A 66 4.06 -3.62 -11.61
N ARG A 67 4.59 -4.31 -12.64
CA ARG A 67 3.83 -4.69 -13.85
C ARG A 67 3.03 -5.98 -13.71
N LYS A 68 3.31 -6.78 -12.68
CA LYS A 68 2.70 -8.10 -12.45
C LYS A 68 1.77 -8.11 -11.24
N VAL A 69 2.01 -7.21 -10.28
CA VAL A 69 1.39 -7.20 -8.95
C VAL A 69 0.96 -5.77 -8.62
N GLN A 70 -0.20 -5.64 -7.99
CA GLN A 70 -0.64 -4.39 -7.38
C GLN A 70 0.23 -4.10 -6.15
N LEU A 71 0.86 -2.93 -6.11
CA LEU A 71 1.67 -2.43 -5.01
C LEU A 71 0.92 -1.28 -4.36
N VAL A 72 0.38 -1.53 -3.17
CA VAL A 72 -0.48 -0.60 -2.43
C VAL A 72 0.35 0.12 -1.38
N GLY A 73 0.44 1.45 -1.46
CA GLY A 73 1.00 2.27 -0.38
C GLY A 73 -0.09 2.65 0.63
N ASP A 74 0.08 2.25 1.88
CA ASP A 74 -0.73 2.68 3.03
C ASP A 74 0.04 3.69 3.87
N ASP A 75 0.99 3.26 4.71
CA ASP A 75 1.85 4.18 5.47
C ASP A 75 2.76 4.98 4.53
N LEU A 76 3.07 4.44 3.35
CA LEU A 76 3.80 5.18 2.32
C LEU A 76 3.08 6.47 1.90
N PHE A 77 1.75 6.49 1.82
CA PHE A 77 1.00 7.64 1.31
C PHE A 77 0.10 8.32 2.34
N VAL A 78 -0.28 7.61 3.41
CA VAL A 78 -1.15 8.06 4.51
C VAL A 78 -2.40 8.82 4.03
N THR A 79 -3.00 8.38 2.92
CA THR A 79 -4.13 9.06 2.27
C THR A 79 -3.87 10.55 1.96
N ASN A 80 -2.60 10.98 1.88
CA ASN A 80 -2.22 12.37 1.72
C ASN A 80 -1.92 12.70 0.25
N PRO A 81 -2.68 13.63 -0.39
CA PRO A 81 -2.50 13.98 -1.80
C PRO A 81 -1.08 14.46 -2.15
N LEU A 82 -0.39 15.17 -1.25
CA LEU A 82 0.97 15.66 -1.52
C LEU A 82 1.98 14.51 -1.59
N ARG A 83 1.89 13.57 -0.65
CA ARG A 83 2.80 12.40 -0.61
C ARG A 83 2.49 11.44 -1.77
N LEU A 84 1.21 11.27 -2.11
CA LEU A 84 0.79 10.52 -3.30
C LEU A 84 1.33 11.17 -4.58
N ALA A 85 1.24 12.49 -4.73
CA ALA A 85 1.76 13.19 -5.90
C ALA A 85 3.27 12.97 -6.09
N ASP A 86 4.05 12.97 -5.01
CA ASP A 86 5.47 12.64 -5.03
C ASP A 86 5.72 11.17 -5.44
N GLY A 87 4.90 10.24 -4.95
CA GLY A 87 4.88 8.83 -5.35
C GLY A 87 4.69 8.65 -6.85
N ILE A 88 3.62 9.26 -7.39
CA ILE A 88 3.28 9.22 -8.80
C ILE A 88 4.42 9.79 -9.65
N LYS A 89 4.97 10.95 -9.27
CA LYS A 89 6.06 11.61 -10.01
C LYS A 89 7.31 10.74 -10.09
N LYS A 90 7.60 9.98 -9.02
CA LYS A 90 8.77 9.08 -8.95
C LYS A 90 8.50 7.70 -9.55
N GLY A 91 7.24 7.38 -9.90
CA GLY A 91 6.84 6.05 -10.36
C GLY A 91 6.99 4.99 -9.26
N VAL A 92 6.53 5.33 -8.06
CA VAL A 92 6.56 4.48 -6.87
C VAL A 92 5.16 3.94 -6.57
N ALA A 93 5.08 2.63 -6.32
CA ALA A 93 3.83 1.89 -6.16
C ALA A 93 2.94 1.96 -7.41
N ASN A 94 1.73 1.42 -7.35
CA ASN A 94 0.72 1.57 -8.42
C ASN A 94 -0.72 1.56 -7.87
N SER A 95 -0.87 1.65 -6.54
CA SER A 95 -2.13 1.68 -5.82
C SER A 95 -1.96 2.43 -4.49
N ILE A 96 -3.05 2.98 -3.97
CA ILE A 96 -3.11 3.63 -2.66
C ILE A 96 -4.16 2.97 -1.77
N LEU A 97 -3.83 2.73 -0.50
CA LEU A 97 -4.82 2.39 0.52
C LEU A 97 -5.41 3.69 1.08
N VAL A 98 -6.74 3.78 1.12
CA VAL A 98 -7.46 5.00 1.48
C VAL A 98 -8.16 4.80 2.81
N LYS A 99 -7.67 5.50 3.84
CA LYS A 99 -8.24 5.55 5.19
C LYS A 99 -8.61 7.00 5.51
N VAL A 100 -9.92 7.26 5.58
CA VAL A 100 -10.47 8.61 5.78
C VAL A 100 -9.84 9.33 6.97
N ASN A 101 -9.56 8.61 8.07
CA ASN A 101 -9.02 9.18 9.29
C ASN A 101 -7.51 9.48 9.25
N GLN A 102 -6.76 9.05 8.22
CA GLN A 102 -5.35 9.46 8.06
C GLN A 102 -5.25 10.91 7.55
N ILE A 103 -6.19 11.36 6.72
CA ILE A 103 -6.21 12.72 6.17
C ILE A 103 -7.21 13.64 6.89
N GLY A 104 -8.28 13.07 7.46
CA GLY A 104 -9.16 13.74 8.42
C GLY A 104 -10.40 14.40 7.84
N THR A 105 -10.51 14.55 6.51
CA THR A 105 -11.72 15.07 5.85
C THR A 105 -12.15 14.25 4.64
N LEU A 106 -13.45 14.26 4.34
CA LEU A 106 -13.98 13.61 3.14
C LEU A 106 -13.47 14.29 1.86
N SER A 107 -13.37 15.62 1.83
CA SER A 107 -12.90 16.33 0.64
C SER A 107 -11.48 15.92 0.25
N GLU A 108 -10.55 15.88 1.22
CA GLU A 108 -9.17 15.48 0.96
C GLU A 108 -9.06 13.97 0.65
N THR A 109 -9.93 13.14 1.26
CA THR A 109 -10.03 11.72 0.90
C THR A 109 -10.43 11.55 -0.56
N LEU A 110 -11.46 12.27 -1.01
CA LEU A 110 -11.94 12.22 -2.40
C LEU A 110 -10.89 12.78 -3.37
N GLU A 111 -10.14 13.80 -2.97
CA GLU A 111 -9.00 14.32 -3.75
C GLU A 111 -7.92 13.27 -3.94
N ALA A 112 -7.55 12.52 -2.89
CA ALA A 112 -6.56 11.45 -2.99
C ALA A 112 -7.03 10.33 -3.94
N VAL A 113 -8.30 9.93 -3.85
CA VAL A 113 -8.89 8.91 -4.74
C VAL A 113 -8.91 9.38 -6.20
N ASP A 114 -9.36 10.61 -6.46
CA ASP A 114 -9.42 11.19 -7.80
C ASP A 114 -8.01 11.35 -8.41
N MET A 115 -7.03 11.77 -7.60
CA MET A 115 -5.63 11.85 -8.02
C MET A 115 -5.08 10.49 -8.42
N ALA A 116 -5.33 9.45 -7.61
CA ALA A 116 -4.90 8.08 -7.91
C ALA A 116 -5.49 7.60 -9.25
N HIS A 117 -6.81 7.73 -9.42
CA HIS A 117 -7.48 7.32 -10.66
C HIS A 117 -6.95 8.05 -11.89
N LYS A 118 -6.74 9.38 -11.81
CA LYS A 118 -6.19 10.17 -12.93
C LYS A 118 -4.76 9.79 -13.29
N ALA A 119 -3.98 9.31 -12.33
CA ALA A 119 -2.63 8.81 -12.55
C ALA A 119 -2.58 7.33 -13.00
N GLY A 120 -3.74 6.67 -13.11
CA GLY A 120 -3.81 5.24 -13.44
C GLY A 120 -3.49 4.31 -12.26
N TYR A 121 -3.45 4.84 -11.04
CA TYR A 121 -3.36 4.05 -9.81
C TYR A 121 -4.75 3.56 -9.44
N THR A 122 -4.82 2.38 -8.82
CA THR A 122 -6.03 1.94 -8.14
C THR A 122 -6.14 2.56 -6.74
N ALA A 123 -7.36 2.67 -6.24
CA ALA A 123 -7.64 3.06 -4.86
C ALA A 123 -8.33 1.90 -4.13
N VAL A 124 -7.88 1.60 -2.91
CA VAL A 124 -8.46 0.56 -2.07
C VAL A 124 -9.00 1.22 -0.81
N LEU A 125 -10.33 1.33 -0.70
CA LEU A 125 -10.94 1.90 0.51
C LEU A 125 -10.78 0.92 1.67
N SER A 126 -10.33 1.42 2.82
CA SER A 126 -9.95 0.56 3.94
C SER A 126 -10.52 1.00 5.27
N HIS A 127 -10.84 -0.02 6.09
CA HIS A 127 -11.09 0.13 7.52
C HIS A 127 -9.80 0.41 8.31
N ARG A 128 -9.95 0.60 9.62
CA ARG A 128 -8.86 0.55 10.62
C ARG A 128 -8.93 -0.75 11.43
N SER A 129 -7.87 -1.06 12.17
CA SER A 129 -7.85 -2.22 13.07
C SER A 129 -8.82 -2.08 14.25
N GLY A 130 -9.02 -0.85 14.74
CA GLY A 130 -10.09 -0.50 15.67
C GLY A 130 -11.24 0.16 14.93
N GLU A 131 -12.31 -0.58 14.66
CA GLU A 131 -13.52 -0.09 14.00
C GLU A 131 -14.67 0.18 14.97
N THR A 132 -15.69 0.85 14.43
CA THR A 132 -17.00 1.05 15.08
C THR A 132 -18.10 0.32 14.30
N GLU A 133 -19.35 0.51 14.68
CA GLU A 133 -20.51 0.06 13.92
C GLU A 133 -20.76 0.84 12.61
N ASP A 134 -20.04 1.95 12.40
CA ASP A 134 -20.16 2.81 11.21
C ASP A 134 -19.74 2.08 9.92
N SER A 135 -20.54 2.21 8.87
CA SER A 135 -20.33 1.56 7.58
C SER A 135 -19.96 2.51 6.44
N THR A 136 -19.56 3.75 6.74
CA THR A 136 -19.33 4.83 5.76
C THR A 136 -18.40 4.42 4.63
N ILE A 137 -17.37 3.61 4.90
CA ILE A 137 -16.42 3.17 3.88
C ILE A 137 -17.05 2.29 2.80
N ALA A 138 -18.16 1.60 3.09
CA ALA A 138 -18.88 0.83 2.09
C ALA A 138 -19.55 1.74 1.06
N ASP A 139 -20.25 2.78 1.53
CA ASP A 139 -20.86 3.79 0.67
C ASP A 139 -19.79 4.57 -0.12
N LEU A 140 -18.68 4.94 0.51
CA LEU A 140 -17.57 5.62 -0.17
C LEU A 140 -16.93 4.74 -1.26
N ALA A 141 -16.73 3.45 -1.00
CA ALA A 141 -16.16 2.54 -2.00
C ALA A 141 -17.02 2.46 -3.27
N VAL A 142 -18.35 2.39 -3.10
CA VAL A 142 -19.29 2.39 -4.23
C VAL A 142 -19.34 3.77 -4.89
N ALA A 143 -19.50 4.84 -4.13
CA ALA A 143 -19.63 6.20 -4.66
C ALA A 143 -18.41 6.66 -5.47
N THR A 144 -17.22 6.21 -5.08
CA THR A 144 -15.96 6.54 -5.77
C THR A 144 -15.64 5.61 -6.94
N ASN A 145 -16.37 4.50 -7.11
CA ASN A 145 -16.05 3.43 -8.05
C ASN A 145 -14.59 2.95 -7.94
N CYS A 146 -14.05 2.85 -6.72
CA CYS A 146 -12.66 2.44 -6.49
C CYS A 146 -12.38 0.98 -6.86
N GLY A 147 -13.43 0.14 -6.94
CA GLY A 147 -13.37 -1.26 -7.35
C GLY A 147 -12.83 -2.24 -6.29
N GLN A 148 -12.20 -1.76 -5.21
CA GLN A 148 -11.61 -2.58 -4.16
C GLN A 148 -11.88 -2.02 -2.76
N ILE A 149 -12.15 -2.91 -1.80
CA ILE A 149 -12.38 -2.60 -0.39
C ILE A 149 -11.61 -3.57 0.51
N LYS A 150 -11.01 -3.08 1.60
CA LYS A 150 -10.35 -3.86 2.66
C LYS A 150 -11.05 -3.60 4.00
N THR A 151 -11.91 -4.53 4.44
CA THR A 151 -12.75 -4.33 5.64
C THR A 151 -12.76 -5.52 6.62
N GLY A 152 -11.68 -6.32 6.65
CA GLY A 152 -11.50 -7.40 7.63
C GLY A 152 -12.10 -8.75 7.24
N SER A 153 -12.12 -9.67 8.20
CA SER A 153 -12.58 -11.06 8.03
C SER A 153 -14.11 -11.16 7.95
N LEU A 154 -14.59 -12.32 7.48
CA LEU A 154 -15.95 -12.80 7.67
C LEU A 154 -16.17 -13.32 9.10
#